data_AF-A0A2H0S127-F1
#
_entry.id   AF-A0A2H0S127-F1
#
_cell.length_a   1.000
_cell.length_b   1.000
_cell.length_c   1.000
_cell.angle_alpha   90.00
_cell.angle_beta   90.00
_cell.angle_gamma   90.00
#
_symmetry.space_group_name_H-M   'P 1'
#
loop_
_entity.id
_entity.type
_entity.pdbx_description
1 polymer ?
#
loop_
_entity_poly.entity_id
_entity_poly.type
_entity_poly.pdbx_seq_one_letter_code
_entity_poly.pdbx_strand_id
1 'polypeptide(L)'
;MITTQLMLAYIRRQRKVFQLCLTIPSLLCLAFAIIWISTGDASWEPWTVITAAAVAVGQLAMTFVENSLPKAIRDMDIDEMKSVIIHSDPKSDWTRTDTVISMNYAFKKDPNLRIVHSYGDDGVHIPDFQEQWANKFDSPKAASHFYGVYYGTALLEQAVLVMVDGGRADLPLPDRSTLVTDEFTYSIARIKDGMHTLDKYMKWAGISVSDISAHDAIIE
;
A
#
# COMPACT_ATOMS: atom_id res chain seq x y z
N MET A 1 -11.71 -20.65 -4.19
CA MET A 1 -10.85 -19.47 -3.95
C MET A 1 -10.60 -19.21 -2.46
N ILE A 2 -11.64 -19.18 -1.61
CA ILE A 2 -11.52 -18.98 -0.14
C ILE A 2 -10.68 -20.07 0.54
N THR A 3 -10.80 -21.32 0.09
CA THR A 3 -10.04 -22.47 0.65
C THR A 3 -8.54 -22.37 0.42
N THR A 4 -8.11 -21.89 -0.75
CA THR A 4 -6.69 -21.73 -1.10
C THR A 4 -6.02 -20.64 -0.26
N GLN A 5 -6.67 -19.49 -0.08
CA GLN A 5 -6.18 -18.39 0.74
C GLN A 5 -6.07 -18.78 2.22
N LEU A 6 -7.06 -19.50 2.76
CA LEU A 6 -7.02 -20.01 4.13
C LEU A 6 -5.91 -21.04 4.33
N MET A 7 -5.70 -21.93 3.36
CA MET A 7 -4.62 -22.92 3.40
C MET A 7 -3.25 -22.23 3.38
N LEU A 8 -3.03 -21.26 2.48
CA LEU A 8 -1.79 -20.49 2.43
C LEU A 8 -1.56 -19.73 3.76
N ALA A 9 -2.58 -19.05 4.29
CA ALA A 9 -2.49 -18.33 5.55
C ALA A 9 -2.16 -19.26 6.73
N TYR A 10 -2.72 -20.46 6.75
CA TYR A 10 -2.37 -21.50 7.72
C TYR A 10 -0.90 -21.93 7.61
N ILE A 11 -0.40 -22.17 6.38
CA ILE A 11 1.00 -22.53 6.13
C ILE A 11 1.94 -21.41 6.60
N ARG A 12 1.62 -20.13 6.29
CA ARG A 12 2.41 -18.98 6.76
C ARG A 12 2.41 -18.86 8.29
N ARG A 13 1.29 -19.15 8.95
CA ARG A 13 1.20 -19.20 10.42
C ARG A 13 2.11 -20.28 11.02
N GLN A 14 2.28 -21.40 10.33
CA GLN A 14 3.13 -22.52 10.75
C GLN A 14 4.55 -22.44 10.17
N ARG A 15 5.00 -21.27 9.69
CA ARG A 15 6.32 -21.07 9.05
C ARG A 15 7.47 -21.74 9.79
N LYS A 16 7.55 -21.57 11.11
CA LYS A 16 8.64 -22.13 11.93
C LYS A 16 8.66 -23.66 11.88
N VAL A 17 7.49 -24.29 11.85
CA VAL A 17 7.36 -25.75 11.75
C VAL A 17 7.83 -26.22 10.38
N PHE A 18 7.39 -25.56 9.31
CA PHE A 18 7.83 -25.88 7.95
C PHE A 18 9.33 -25.66 7.75
N GLN A 19 9.90 -24.58 8.28
CA GLN A 19 11.34 -24.34 8.26
C GLN A 19 12.10 -25.46 8.99
N LEU A 20 11.61 -25.91 10.14
CA LEU A 20 12.20 -27.04 10.87
C LEU A 20 12.10 -28.36 10.09
N CYS A 21 10.98 -28.58 9.39
CA CYS A 21 10.81 -29.74 8.51
C CYS A 21 11.73 -29.71 7.28
N LEU A 22 12.24 -28.54 6.87
CA LEU A 22 13.17 -28.41 5.75
C LEU A 22 14.65 -28.46 6.18
N THR A 23 14.97 -28.02 7.40
CA THR A 23 16.34 -28.07 7.92
C THR A 23 16.83 -29.51 8.11
N ILE A 24 15.97 -30.41 8.59
CA ILE A 24 16.34 -31.81 8.84
C ILE A 24 16.73 -32.54 7.53
N PRO A 25 15.91 -32.53 6.46
CA PRO A 25 16.30 -33.08 5.16
C PRO A 25 17.52 -32.40 4.54
N SER A 26 17.71 -31.10 4.76
CA SER A 26 18.88 -30.37 4.27
C SER A 26 20.18 -30.89 4.92
N LEU A 27 20.15 -31.16 6.22
CA LEU A 27 21.28 -31.77 6.94
C LEU A 27 21.55 -33.21 6.48
N LEU A 28 20.49 -33.99 6.22
CA LEU A 28 20.62 -35.35 5.68
C LEU A 28 21.21 -35.35 4.26
N CYS A 29 20.77 -34.43 3.41
CA CYS A 29 21.31 -34.25 2.06
C CYS A 29 22.82 -33.96 2.12
N LEU A 30 23.26 -33.08 3.03
CA LEU A 30 24.68 -32.79 3.24
C LEU A 30 25.44 -34.02 3.74
N ALA A 31 24.89 -34.77 4.69
CA ALA A 31 25.52 -36.00 5.20
C ALA A 31 25.69 -37.05 4.10
N PHE A 32 24.67 -37.30 3.28
CA PHE A 32 24.76 -38.23 2.15
C PHE A 32 25.76 -37.76 1.10
N ALA A 33 25.82 -36.45 0.81
CA ALA A 33 26.79 -35.90 -0.13
C ALA A 33 28.23 -36.10 0.37
N ILE A 34 28.49 -35.88 1.66
CA ILE A 34 29.81 -36.11 2.28
C ILE A 34 30.19 -37.59 2.21
N ILE A 35 29.24 -38.50 2.51
CA ILE A 35 29.49 -39.95 2.46
C ILE A 35 29.80 -40.38 1.02
N TRP A 36 29.03 -39.89 0.04
CA TRP A 36 29.25 -40.21 -1.37
C TRP A 36 30.63 -39.75 -1.85
N ILE A 37 31.00 -38.50 -1.55
CA ILE A 37 32.30 -37.93 -1.95
C ILE A 37 33.48 -38.66 -1.27
N SER A 38 33.34 -39.05 0.00
CA SER A 38 34.42 -39.69 0.76
C SER A 38 34.61 -41.18 0.46
N THR A 39 33.52 -41.89 0.16
CA THR A 39 33.56 -43.34 -0.10
C THR A 39 33.74 -43.67 -1.58
N GLY A 40 33.34 -42.76 -2.49
CA GLY A 40 33.28 -43.04 -3.92
C GLY A 40 32.24 -44.11 -4.31
N ASP A 41 31.38 -44.53 -3.37
CA ASP A 41 30.38 -45.56 -3.60
C ASP A 41 29.14 -44.95 -4.27
N ALA A 42 28.86 -45.41 -5.50
CA ALA A 42 27.73 -44.98 -6.31
C ALA A 42 26.35 -45.33 -5.69
N SER A 43 26.29 -46.19 -4.68
CA SER A 43 25.05 -46.52 -3.97
C SER A 43 24.41 -45.31 -3.27
N TRP A 44 25.18 -44.27 -2.95
CA TRP A 44 24.72 -43.05 -2.29
C TRP A 44 24.19 -41.98 -3.24
N GLU A 45 24.52 -42.05 -4.54
CA GLU A 45 24.12 -41.07 -5.55
C GLU A 45 22.59 -40.88 -5.59
N PRO A 46 21.74 -41.93 -5.70
CA PRO A 46 20.29 -41.73 -5.79
C PRO A 46 19.70 -41.05 -4.54
N TRP A 47 20.22 -41.36 -3.36
CA TRP A 47 19.75 -40.78 -2.10
C TRP A 47 20.11 -39.30 -1.98
N THR A 48 21.31 -38.92 -2.42
CA THR A 48 21.70 -37.49 -2.48
C THR A 48 20.81 -36.71 -3.44
N VAL A 49 20.52 -37.27 -4.62
CA VAL A 49 19.67 -36.61 -5.63
C VAL A 49 18.22 -36.49 -5.15
N ILE A 50 17.63 -37.54 -4.58
CA ILE A 50 16.25 -37.52 -4.07
C ILE A 50 16.11 -36.52 -2.92
N THR A 51 17.05 -36.52 -1.97
CA THR A 51 16.99 -35.59 -0.85
C THR A 51 17.22 -34.14 -1.28
N ALA A 52 18.15 -33.90 -2.21
CA ALA A 52 18.36 -32.58 -2.79
C ALA A 52 17.11 -32.07 -3.54
N ALA A 53 16.47 -32.92 -4.34
CA ALA A 53 15.24 -32.57 -5.04
C ALA A 53 14.10 -32.24 -4.08
N ALA A 54 13.92 -33.02 -3.01
CA ALA A 54 12.91 -32.78 -1.99
C ALA A 54 13.15 -31.44 -1.26
N VAL A 55 14.40 -31.11 -0.93
CA VAL A 55 14.78 -29.82 -0.34
C VAL A 55 14.47 -28.67 -1.30
N ALA A 56 14.85 -28.80 -2.57
CA ALA A 56 14.61 -27.77 -3.59
C ALA A 56 13.10 -27.51 -3.78
N VAL A 57 12.29 -28.55 -3.93
CA VAL A 57 10.83 -28.44 -4.04
C VAL A 57 10.24 -27.81 -2.79
N GLY A 58 10.70 -28.21 -1.60
CA GLY A 58 10.24 -27.64 -0.34
C GLY A 58 10.57 -26.14 -0.20
N GLN A 59 11.76 -25.72 -0.62
CA GLN A 59 12.17 -24.31 -0.61
C GLN A 59 11.38 -23.48 -1.62
N LEU A 60 11.13 -24.02 -2.81
CA LEU A 60 10.27 -23.40 -3.84
C LEU A 60 8.83 -23.26 -3.34
N ALA A 61 8.29 -24.29 -2.67
CA ALA A 61 6.96 -24.22 -2.09
C ALA A 61 6.88 -23.13 -1.00
N MET A 62 7.89 -23.01 -0.14
CA MET A 62 7.92 -21.98 0.92
C MET A 62 8.01 -20.56 0.34
N THR A 63 8.89 -20.34 -0.64
CA THR A 63 9.00 -19.03 -1.32
C THR A 63 7.73 -18.67 -2.07
N PHE A 64 7.10 -19.65 -2.73
CA PHE A 64 5.79 -19.46 -3.36
C PHE A 64 4.73 -19.06 -2.33
N VAL A 65 4.62 -19.75 -1.19
CA VAL A 65 3.66 -19.41 -0.14
C VAL A 65 3.92 -18.02 0.45
N GLU A 66 5.19 -17.65 0.67
CA GLU A 66 5.59 -16.35 1.20
C GLU A 66 5.22 -15.21 0.23
N ASN A 67 5.41 -15.43 -1.07
CA ASN A 67 5.07 -14.45 -2.11
C ASN A 67 3.58 -14.46 -2.50
N SER A 68 2.84 -15.54 -2.21
CA SER A 68 1.42 -15.67 -2.57
C SER A 68 0.47 -15.01 -1.58
N LEU A 69 0.94 -14.66 -0.38
CA LEU A 69 0.13 -13.98 0.62
C LEU A 69 0.48 -12.50 0.68
N PRO A 70 -0.52 -11.62 0.86
CA PRO A 70 -0.25 -10.20 1.07
C PRO A 70 0.74 -10.02 2.21
N LYS A 71 1.75 -9.16 2.03
CA LYS A 71 2.60 -8.74 3.14
C LYS A 71 1.72 -8.11 4.23
N ALA A 72 2.11 -8.25 5.50
CA ALA A 72 1.48 -7.43 6.53
C ALA A 72 1.89 -5.98 6.28
N ILE A 73 1.02 -5.01 6.54
CA ILE A 73 1.30 -3.59 6.24
C ILE A 73 2.59 -3.14 6.92
N ARG A 74 2.85 -3.58 8.16
CA ARG A 74 4.11 -3.31 8.89
C ARG A 74 5.40 -3.71 8.17
N ASP A 75 5.32 -4.69 7.28
CA ASP A 75 6.46 -5.27 6.56
C ASP A 75 6.54 -4.74 5.12
N MET A 76 5.65 -3.80 4.74
CA MET A 76 5.63 -3.15 3.43
C MET A 76 6.60 -1.96 3.38
N ASP A 77 7.09 -1.65 2.19
CA ASP A 77 7.73 -0.35 1.94
C ASP A 77 6.69 0.78 1.74
N ILE A 78 7.17 2.02 1.58
CA ILE A 78 6.30 3.20 1.46
C ILE A 78 5.42 3.11 0.21
N ASP A 79 5.95 2.63 -0.91
CA ASP A 79 5.22 2.58 -2.18
C ASP A 79 4.15 1.48 -2.16
N GLU A 80 4.44 0.34 -1.54
CA GLU A 80 3.48 -0.71 -1.23
C GLU A 80 2.35 -0.18 -0.33
N MET A 81 2.66 0.62 0.69
CA MET A 81 1.63 1.25 1.54
C MET A 81 0.79 2.29 0.78
N LYS A 82 1.40 3.09 -0.11
CA LYS A 82 0.68 4.00 -1.02
C LYS A 82 -0.28 3.22 -1.90
N SER A 83 0.17 2.09 -2.46
CA SER A 83 -0.67 1.19 -3.26
C SER A 83 -1.85 0.64 -2.46
N VAL A 84 -1.67 0.31 -1.17
CA VAL A 84 -2.79 -0.09 -0.30
C VAL A 84 -3.83 1.04 -0.18
N ILE A 85 -3.41 2.30 -0.05
CA ILE A 85 -4.31 3.45 0.03
C ILE A 85 -5.07 3.63 -1.29
N ILE A 86 -4.36 3.58 -2.42
CA ILE A 86 -4.92 3.73 -3.76
C ILE A 86 -6.02 2.71 -4.04
N HIS A 87 -5.75 1.44 -3.74
CA HIS A 87 -6.65 0.32 -4.04
C HIS A 87 -7.67 0.03 -2.92
N SER A 88 -7.66 0.80 -1.84
CA SER A 88 -8.63 0.62 -0.74
C SER A 88 -10.01 1.14 -1.14
N ASP A 89 -11.06 0.56 -0.53
CA ASP A 89 -12.40 1.12 -0.67
C ASP A 89 -12.58 2.30 0.31
N PRO A 90 -12.82 3.54 -0.20
CA PRO A 90 -12.86 4.73 0.65
C PRO A 90 -13.90 4.70 1.76
N LYS A 91 -15.00 3.97 1.60
CA LYS A 91 -16.13 3.96 2.54
C LYS A 91 -16.06 2.81 3.54
N SER A 92 -15.62 1.65 3.08
CA SER A 92 -15.71 0.40 3.83
C SER A 92 -14.39 0.02 4.50
N ASP A 93 -13.24 0.40 3.96
CA ASP A 93 -11.94 0.03 4.54
C ASP A 93 -11.43 1.05 5.58
N TRP A 94 -12.04 2.22 5.68
CA TRP A 94 -11.60 3.31 6.55
C TRP A 94 -12.62 3.64 7.64
N THR A 95 -12.11 4.06 8.80
CA THR A 95 -12.91 4.59 9.90
C THR A 95 -12.51 6.03 10.15
N ARG A 96 -13.47 6.95 10.06
CA ARG A 96 -13.26 8.36 10.38
C ARG A 96 -13.46 8.60 11.88
N THR A 97 -12.59 9.40 12.48
CA THR A 97 -12.70 9.90 13.84
C THR A 97 -12.30 11.37 13.86
N ASP A 98 -13.25 12.21 14.24
CA ASP A 98 -13.03 13.64 14.40
C ASP A 98 -12.74 13.95 15.87
N THR A 99 -11.67 14.70 16.11
CA THR A 99 -11.34 15.27 17.42
C THR A 99 -11.47 16.78 17.37
N VAL A 100 -11.30 17.45 18.51
CA VAL A 100 -11.32 18.93 18.57
C VAL A 100 -10.20 19.55 17.72
N ILE A 101 -9.07 18.85 17.57
CA ILE A 101 -7.86 19.40 16.96
C ILE A 101 -7.53 18.80 15.60
N SER A 102 -8.15 17.67 15.22
CA SER A 102 -7.78 16.94 14.01
C SER A 102 -8.88 16.02 13.51
N MET A 103 -8.84 15.73 12.21
CA MET A 103 -9.58 14.65 11.56
C MET A 103 -8.64 13.49 11.30
N ASN A 104 -9.07 12.27 11.66
CA ASN A 104 -8.27 11.05 11.50
C ASN A 104 -9.07 10.01 10.72
N TYR A 105 -8.44 9.39 9.71
CA TYR A 105 -8.93 8.21 9.02
C TYR A 105 -7.98 7.05 9.33
N ALA A 106 -8.47 6.02 10.01
CA ALA A 106 -7.69 4.83 10.33
C ALA A 106 -8.11 3.67 9.43
N PHE A 107 -7.12 2.95 8.88
CA PHE A 107 -7.37 1.77 8.06
C PHE A 107 -7.85 0.60 8.93
N LYS A 108 -8.98 -0.03 8.58
CA LYS A 108 -9.61 -1.04 9.44
C LYS A 108 -8.78 -2.31 9.63
N LYS A 109 -8.04 -2.73 8.60
CA LYS A 109 -7.20 -3.94 8.67
C LYS A 109 -5.96 -3.72 9.54
N ASP A 110 -5.44 -2.49 9.58
CA ASP A 110 -4.31 -2.11 10.42
C ASP A 110 -4.43 -0.61 10.82
N PRO A 111 -4.93 -0.31 12.03
CA PRO A 111 -5.14 1.06 12.48
C PRO A 111 -3.87 1.90 12.64
N ASN A 112 -2.67 1.31 12.50
CA ASN A 112 -1.44 2.07 12.49
C ASN A 112 -1.29 2.90 11.21
N LEU A 113 -1.88 2.45 10.10
CA LEU A 113 -1.96 3.23 8.86
C LEU A 113 -3.09 4.24 8.98
N ARG A 114 -2.73 5.53 8.98
CA ARG A 114 -3.66 6.62 9.26
C ARG A 114 -3.44 7.78 8.30
N ILE A 115 -4.52 8.47 7.96
CA ILE A 115 -4.49 9.77 7.28
C ILE A 115 -4.99 10.81 8.29
N VAL A 116 -4.22 11.85 8.51
CA VAL A 116 -4.49 12.86 9.54
C VAL A 116 -4.45 14.25 8.94
N HIS A 117 -5.47 15.04 9.26
CA HIS A 117 -5.54 16.46 8.94
C HIS A 117 -5.71 17.25 10.25
N SER A 118 -4.83 18.20 10.52
CA SER A 118 -4.95 19.10 11.69
C SER A 118 -5.88 20.27 11.36
N TYR A 119 -6.73 20.65 12.31
CA TYR A 119 -7.55 21.86 12.20
C TYR A 119 -6.82 23.11 12.68
N GLY A 120 -5.65 22.96 13.29
CA GLY A 120 -4.79 24.08 13.70
C GLY A 120 -4.07 24.73 12.53
N ASP A 121 -3.33 25.80 12.83
CA ASP A 121 -2.52 26.54 11.85
C ASP A 121 -1.47 25.64 11.16
N ASP A 122 -1.05 24.56 11.83
CA ASP A 122 -0.11 23.56 11.30
C ASP A 122 -0.71 22.66 10.21
N GLY A 123 -2.04 22.55 10.14
CA GLY A 123 -2.75 21.82 9.09
C GLY A 123 -3.12 22.66 7.86
N VAL A 124 -2.96 23.99 7.95
CA VAL A 124 -3.20 24.91 6.84
C VAL A 124 -1.91 25.08 6.04
N HIS A 125 -1.95 24.78 4.75
CA HIS A 125 -0.83 25.01 3.85
C HIS A 125 -0.85 26.45 3.32
N ILE A 126 -1.96 26.86 2.70
CA ILE A 126 -2.15 28.23 2.20
C ILE A 126 -3.60 28.65 2.52
N PRO A 127 -3.82 29.62 3.42
CA PRO A 127 -5.16 30.02 3.86
C PRO A 127 -5.98 30.76 2.80
N ASP A 128 -5.31 31.49 1.91
CA ASP A 128 -5.93 32.21 0.78
C ASP A 128 -5.34 31.68 -0.52
N PHE A 129 -5.74 30.47 -0.89
CA PHE A 129 -5.25 29.81 -2.09
C PHE A 129 -5.88 30.43 -3.34
N GLN A 130 -5.04 30.88 -4.28
CA GLN A 130 -5.45 31.67 -5.44
C GLN A 130 -4.99 31.01 -6.75
N GLU A 131 -5.92 30.33 -7.41
CA GLU A 131 -5.76 29.68 -8.71
C GLU A 131 -7.07 29.73 -9.51
N GLN A 132 -6.98 29.92 -10.84
CA GLN A 132 -8.18 30.08 -11.67
C GLN A 132 -9.15 28.89 -11.59
N TRP A 133 -8.63 27.68 -11.47
CA TRP A 133 -9.45 26.47 -11.36
C TRP A 133 -10.13 26.33 -9.99
N ALA A 134 -9.53 26.89 -8.93
CA ALA A 134 -9.99 26.75 -7.55
C ALA A 134 -10.98 27.86 -7.14
N ASN A 135 -10.83 29.06 -7.69
CA ASN A 135 -11.60 30.24 -7.29
C ASN A 135 -12.75 30.61 -8.26
N LYS A 136 -13.02 29.78 -9.28
CA LYS A 136 -14.08 30.02 -10.29
C LYS A 136 -15.50 29.59 -9.88
N PHE A 137 -15.66 29.06 -8.67
CA PHE A 137 -16.97 28.65 -8.14
C PHE A 137 -17.74 29.84 -7.56
N ASP A 138 -19.00 29.61 -7.17
CA ASP A 138 -19.88 30.66 -6.63
C ASP A 138 -19.24 31.38 -5.43
N SER A 139 -18.60 30.62 -4.53
CA SER A 139 -17.71 31.17 -3.52
C SER A 139 -16.26 31.12 -4.02
N PRO A 140 -15.63 32.27 -4.31
CA PRO A 140 -14.26 32.32 -4.83
C PRO A 140 -13.21 32.12 -3.73
N LYS A 141 -13.59 31.71 -2.51
CA LYS A 141 -12.65 31.45 -1.43
C LYS A 141 -12.17 30.01 -1.50
N ALA A 142 -10.85 29.84 -1.52
CA ALA A 142 -10.20 28.54 -1.44
C ALA A 142 -9.07 28.58 -0.40
N ALA A 143 -8.85 27.45 0.25
CA ALA A 143 -7.75 27.24 1.19
C ALA A 143 -7.14 25.86 0.93
N SER A 144 -5.82 25.74 1.01
CA SER A 144 -5.14 24.45 0.89
C SER A 144 -4.70 23.95 2.26
N HIS A 145 -4.79 22.63 2.44
CA HIS A 145 -4.58 21.95 3.70
C HIS A 145 -3.71 20.71 3.50
N PHE A 146 -2.91 20.40 4.53
CA PHE A 146 -2.10 19.21 4.57
C PHE A 146 -2.89 17.99 5.09
N TYR A 147 -2.64 16.86 4.44
CA TYR A 147 -3.11 15.53 4.82
C TYR A 147 -1.89 14.63 4.97
N GLY A 148 -1.48 14.39 6.22
CA GLY A 148 -0.34 13.54 6.51
C GLY A 148 -0.75 12.07 6.55
N VAL A 149 -0.02 11.22 5.84
CA VAL A 149 -0.14 9.76 5.90
C VAL A 149 0.89 9.22 6.87
N TYR A 150 0.43 8.54 7.91
CA TYR A 150 1.24 8.02 8.99
C TYR A 150 1.18 6.50 9.05
N TYR A 151 2.30 5.90 9.42
CA TYR A 151 2.34 4.52 9.92
C TYR A 151 2.92 4.51 11.34
N GLY A 152 2.07 4.19 12.33
CA GLY A 152 2.39 4.37 13.73
C GLY A 152 2.60 5.86 14.06
N THR A 153 3.83 6.23 14.43
CA THR A 153 4.23 7.63 14.71
C THR A 153 5.02 8.28 13.57
N ALA A 154 5.39 7.53 12.53
CA ALA A 154 6.18 8.04 11.42
C ALA A 154 5.28 8.67 10.36
N LEU A 155 5.60 9.90 9.94
CA LEU A 155 5.03 10.51 8.74
C LEU A 155 5.69 9.85 7.52
N LEU A 156 4.88 9.23 6.67
CA LEU A 156 5.34 8.57 5.45
C LEU A 156 5.33 9.53 4.26
N GLU A 157 4.22 10.22 4.08
CA GLU A 157 3.96 11.09 2.93
C GLU A 157 2.96 12.18 3.35
N GLN A 158 2.95 13.29 2.62
CA GLN A 158 2.00 14.36 2.84
C GLN A 158 1.35 14.75 1.51
N ALA A 159 0.01 14.73 1.48
CA ALA A 159 -0.77 15.19 0.35
C ALA A 159 -1.37 16.57 0.65
N VAL A 160 -1.64 17.34 -0.40
CA VAL A 160 -2.30 18.64 -0.31
C VAL A 160 -3.66 18.58 -0.97
N LEU A 161 -4.69 18.91 -0.22
CA LEU A 161 -6.04 19.11 -0.75
C LEU A 161 -6.44 20.58 -0.64
N VAL A 162 -7.18 21.07 -1.61
CA VAL A 162 -7.68 22.43 -1.72
C VAL A 162 -9.17 22.42 -1.48
N MET A 163 -9.58 23.00 -0.35
CA MET A 163 -10.97 23.27 -0.02
C MET A 163 -11.48 24.39 -0.93
N VAL A 164 -12.54 24.12 -1.70
CA VAL A 164 -13.12 25.06 -2.67
C VAL A 164 -14.61 25.32 -2.38
N ASP A 165 -15.15 26.37 -3.03
CA ASP A 165 -16.56 26.76 -2.97
C ASP A 165 -17.08 26.89 -1.51
N GLY A 166 -16.27 27.50 -0.65
CA GLY A 166 -16.63 27.70 0.76
C GLY A 166 -16.72 26.41 1.60
N GLY A 167 -16.01 25.34 1.21
CA GLY A 167 -15.96 24.09 1.97
C GLY A 167 -16.90 22.99 1.50
N ARG A 168 -17.43 23.10 0.27
CA ARG A 168 -18.34 22.10 -0.32
C ARG A 168 -17.60 20.92 -0.97
N ALA A 169 -16.34 21.09 -1.29
CA ALA A 169 -15.48 20.05 -1.84
C ALA A 169 -14.02 20.31 -1.48
N ASP A 170 -13.25 19.24 -1.37
CA ASP A 170 -11.81 19.26 -1.24
C ASP A 170 -11.22 18.58 -2.46
N LEU A 171 -10.47 19.34 -3.25
CA LEU A 171 -9.90 18.89 -4.51
C LEU A 171 -8.42 18.56 -4.32
N PRO A 172 -7.90 17.48 -4.94
CA PRO A 172 -6.47 17.23 -4.93
C PRO A 172 -5.72 18.37 -5.63
N LEU A 173 -4.56 18.76 -5.09
CA LEU A 173 -3.72 19.79 -5.72
C LEU A 173 -3.09 19.22 -7.01
N PRO A 174 -3.45 19.72 -8.20
CA PRO A 174 -2.86 19.22 -9.44
C PRO A 174 -1.54 19.93 -9.76
N ASP A 175 -0.82 19.40 -10.75
CA ASP A 175 0.23 20.15 -11.42
C ASP A 175 -0.35 21.42 -12.07
N ARG A 176 0.30 22.55 -11.83
CA ARG A 176 -0.19 23.87 -12.22
C ARG A 176 -0.35 24.04 -13.73
N SER A 177 0.48 23.34 -14.51
CA SER A 177 0.52 23.48 -15.97
C SER A 177 -0.43 22.53 -16.67
N THR A 178 -0.56 21.30 -16.17
CA THR A 178 -1.36 20.24 -16.82
C THR A 178 -2.75 20.06 -16.21
N LEU A 179 -2.99 20.57 -14.99
CA LEU A 179 -4.17 20.26 -14.17
C LEU A 179 -4.36 18.74 -13.94
N VAL A 180 -3.26 17.99 -13.94
CA VAL A 180 -3.24 16.56 -13.63
C VAL A 180 -2.79 16.35 -12.18
N THR A 181 -3.53 15.55 -11.42
CA THR A 181 -3.14 15.09 -10.08
C THR A 181 -2.65 13.65 -10.12
N ASP A 182 -1.79 13.28 -9.18
CA ASP A 182 -1.42 11.88 -8.96
C ASP A 182 -2.58 11.08 -8.34
N GLU A 183 -2.55 9.77 -8.56
CA GLU A 183 -3.59 8.85 -8.08
C GLU A 183 -3.62 8.71 -6.55
N PHE A 184 -2.47 8.84 -5.89
CA PHE A 184 -2.38 8.74 -4.44
C PHE A 184 -3.11 9.92 -3.75
N THR A 185 -2.85 11.15 -4.18
CA THR A 185 -3.52 12.35 -3.68
C THR A 185 -5.02 12.32 -4.00
N TYR A 186 -5.40 11.87 -5.20
CA TYR A 186 -6.80 11.65 -5.55
C TYR A 186 -7.47 10.62 -4.62
N SER A 187 -6.78 9.54 -4.26
CA SER A 187 -7.30 8.51 -3.36
C SER A 187 -7.52 9.03 -1.95
N ILE A 188 -6.64 9.89 -1.44
CA ILE A 188 -6.82 10.60 -0.17
C ILE A 188 -8.05 11.51 -0.23
N ALA A 189 -8.23 12.26 -1.33
CA ALA A 189 -9.43 13.07 -1.53
C ALA A 189 -10.70 12.22 -1.51
N ARG A 190 -10.69 11.03 -2.16
CA ARG A 190 -11.83 10.10 -2.14
C ARG A 190 -12.15 9.55 -0.75
N ILE A 191 -11.14 9.23 0.05
CA ILE A 191 -11.30 8.79 1.44
C ILE A 191 -11.93 9.91 2.28
N LYS A 192 -11.53 11.16 2.02
CA LYS A 192 -12.10 12.31 2.70
C LYS A 192 -13.56 12.60 2.29
N ASP A 193 -13.90 12.38 1.03
CA ASP A 193 -15.16 12.81 0.41
C ASP A 193 -16.42 12.09 0.94
N GLY A 194 -16.86 12.52 2.11
CA GLY A 194 -18.10 12.06 2.73
C GLY A 194 -19.37 12.55 2.04
N MET A 195 -19.30 13.59 1.17
CA MET A 195 -20.46 14.17 0.50
C MET A 195 -20.63 13.70 -0.96
N HIS A 196 -19.67 12.93 -1.48
CA HIS A 196 -19.67 12.45 -2.87
C HIS A 196 -19.68 13.58 -3.90
N THR A 197 -18.95 14.66 -3.58
CA THR A 197 -18.86 15.85 -4.42
C THR A 197 -17.56 15.91 -5.22
N LEU A 198 -16.53 15.12 -4.85
CA LEU A 198 -15.18 15.22 -5.42
C LEU A 198 -15.16 15.19 -6.95
N ASP A 199 -15.63 14.10 -7.56
CA ASP A 199 -15.52 13.90 -9.01
C ASP A 199 -16.26 14.98 -9.81
N LYS A 200 -17.38 15.46 -9.25
CA LYS A 200 -18.17 16.56 -9.83
C LYS A 200 -17.37 17.86 -9.85
N TYR A 201 -16.75 18.21 -8.73
CA TYR A 201 -15.95 19.44 -8.63
C TYR A 201 -14.62 19.32 -9.38
N MET A 202 -13.99 18.15 -9.45
CA MET A 202 -12.82 17.92 -10.31
C MET A 202 -13.16 18.16 -11.78
N LYS A 203 -14.29 17.62 -12.26
CA LYS A 203 -14.77 17.85 -13.62
C LYS A 203 -15.02 19.33 -13.90
N TRP A 204 -15.62 20.05 -12.96
CA TRP A 204 -15.84 21.48 -13.08
C TRP A 204 -14.55 22.28 -13.04
N ALA A 205 -13.60 21.90 -12.17
CA ALA A 205 -12.27 22.48 -12.05
C ALA A 205 -11.43 22.26 -13.31
N GLY A 206 -11.68 21.17 -14.05
CA GLY A 206 -10.87 20.73 -15.19
C GLY A 206 -9.67 19.88 -14.75
N ILE A 207 -9.74 19.25 -13.57
CA ILE A 207 -8.68 18.41 -13.02
C ILE A 207 -8.89 16.97 -13.49
N SER A 208 -7.82 16.33 -13.97
CA SER A 208 -7.78 14.91 -14.31
C SER A 208 -6.77 14.16 -13.43
N VAL A 209 -6.90 12.85 -13.35
CA VAL A 209 -5.94 11.98 -12.64
C VAL A 209 -4.93 11.44 -13.65
N SER A 210 -3.67 11.29 -13.26
CA SER A 210 -2.64 10.68 -14.10
C SER A 210 -3.03 9.24 -14.46
N ASP A 211 -3.24 8.95 -15.74
CA ASP A 211 -3.41 7.58 -16.21
C ASP A 211 -2.07 6.83 -16.06
N ILE A 212 -2.05 5.76 -15.26
CA ILE A 212 -0.89 4.85 -15.09
C ILE A 212 -0.37 4.33 -16.43
N SER A 213 -1.20 4.30 -17.47
CA SER A 213 -0.90 3.87 -18.84
C SER A 213 0.28 4.61 -19.49
N ALA A 214 0.65 5.80 -19.04
CA ALA A 214 1.69 6.61 -19.66
C ALA A 214 3.09 6.39 -19.06
N HIS A 215 3.23 5.77 -17.88
CA HIS A 215 4.55 5.57 -17.27
C HIS A 215 5.28 4.34 -17.80
N ASP A 216 4.54 3.31 -18.23
CA ASP A 216 5.11 2.11 -18.86
C ASP A 216 5.49 2.32 -20.34
N ALA A 217 4.93 3.35 -21.00
CA ALA A 217 5.23 3.66 -22.41
C ALA A 217 6.54 4.45 -22.61
N ILE A 218 7.21 4.86 -21.53
CA ILE A 218 8.47 5.61 -21.57
C ILE A 218 9.69 4.70 -21.33
N ILE A 219 9.48 3.40 -21.06
CA ILE A 219 10.53 2.41 -20.81
C ILE A 219 10.63 1.34 -21.94
N GLU A 220 10.04 1.57 -23.11
CA GLU A 220 10.32 0.77 -24.34
C GLU A 220 11.25 1.50 -25.32
#